data_AF-A0A9N8M9A6-F1
#
_entry.id   AF-A0A9N8M9A6-F1
#
_cell.length_a   1.000
_cell.length_b   1.000
_cell.length_c   1.000
_cell.angle_alpha   90.00
_cell.angle_beta   90.00
_cell.angle_gamma   90.00
#
_symmetry.space_group_name_H-M   'P 1'
#
loop_
_entity.id
_entity.type
_entity.pdbx_description
1 polymer ?
#
loop_
_entity_poly.entity_id
_entity_poly.type
_entity_poly.pdbx_seq_one_letter_code
_entity_poly.pdbx_strand_id
1 'polypeptide(L)'
;DFGAPKAFKGDKPDKLESFLRKVDKILTSYEVTDERECAKILFEYLGGPAKTLFREHPSYKAGKYDEMLAALRSLYPSRRHRFKYSSADLERIAKKWHKKKWSSLEHVAAYRR
;
A
#
# COMPACT_ATOMS: atom_id res chain seq x y z
N ASP A 1 -13.25 -25.27 6.04
CA ASP A 1 -13.59 -23.86 6.37
C ASP A 1 -13.30 -22.90 5.21
N PHE A 2 -14.29 -22.67 4.35
CA PHE A 2 -14.25 -21.60 3.34
C PHE A 2 -14.66 -20.27 3.98
N GLY A 3 -13.87 -19.79 4.93
CA GLY A 3 -14.17 -18.56 5.65
C GLY A 3 -14.06 -17.33 4.75
N ALA A 4 -15.16 -16.58 4.60
CA ALA A 4 -15.21 -15.34 3.83
C ALA A 4 -14.08 -14.36 4.22
N PRO A 5 -13.43 -13.67 3.27
CA PRO A 5 -12.35 -12.75 3.55
C PRO A 5 -12.86 -11.60 4.41
N LYS A 6 -12.07 -11.24 5.42
CA LYS A 6 -12.30 -10.01 6.19
C LYS A 6 -12.27 -8.82 5.23
N ALA A 7 -13.22 -7.90 5.38
CA ALA A 7 -13.35 -6.75 4.50
C ALA A 7 -12.06 -5.91 4.44
N PHE A 8 -11.57 -5.62 3.23
CA PHE A 8 -10.36 -4.82 3.05
C PHE A 8 -10.67 -3.33 3.16
N LYS A 9 -10.20 -2.69 4.23
CA LYS A 9 -10.49 -1.27 4.52
C LYS A 9 -9.44 -0.30 3.95
N GLY A 10 -8.32 -0.80 3.43
CA GLY A 10 -7.21 0.04 2.97
C GLY A 10 -6.22 0.50 4.06
N ASP A 11 -6.43 0.13 5.32
CA ASP A 11 -5.57 0.49 6.46
C ASP A 11 -4.20 -0.22 6.44
N LYS A 12 -4.19 -1.45 5.89
CA LYS A 12 -3.01 -2.33 5.80
C LYS A 12 -2.75 -2.70 4.34
N PRO A 13 -2.11 -1.82 3.55
CA PRO A 13 -1.86 -2.07 2.13
C PRO A 13 -1.02 -3.34 1.90
N ASP A 14 -0.15 -3.72 2.84
CA ASP A 14 0.63 -4.97 2.76
C ASP A 14 -0.23 -6.24 2.79
N LYS A 15 -1.50 -6.14 3.19
CA LYS A 15 -2.45 -7.25 3.18
C LYS A 15 -3.27 -7.32 1.89
N LEU A 16 -3.12 -6.37 0.97
CA LEU A 16 -3.91 -6.32 -0.27
C LEU A 16 -3.78 -7.63 -1.07
N GLU A 17 -2.56 -8.08 -1.35
CA GLU A 17 -2.36 -9.30 -2.14
C GLU A 17 -2.92 -10.56 -1.45
N SER A 18 -2.83 -10.63 -0.12
CA SER A 18 -3.44 -11.74 0.63
C SER A 18 -4.98 -11.69 0.58
N PHE A 19 -5.56 -10.48 0.58
CA PHE A 19 -6.99 -10.28 0.40
C PHE A 19 -7.45 -10.67 -1.01
N LEU A 20 -6.77 -10.17 -2.05
CA LEU A 20 -7.09 -10.47 -3.45
C LEU A 20 -7.05 -11.98 -3.73
N ARG A 21 -6.02 -12.68 -3.23
CA ARG A 21 -5.93 -14.15 -3.32
C ARG A 21 -7.10 -14.89 -2.66
N LYS A 22 -7.70 -14.33 -1.61
CA LYS A 22 -8.87 -14.95 -0.97
C LYS A 22 -10.14 -14.71 -1.77
N VAL A 23 -10.30 -13.53 -2.35
CA VAL A 23 -11.41 -13.22 -3.26
C VAL A 23 -11.32 -14.11 -4.50
N ASP A 24 -10.14 -14.23 -5.09
CA ASP A 24 -9.87 -15.09 -6.24
C ASP A 24 -10.25 -16.56 -5.96
N LYS A 25 -9.83 -17.11 -4.82
CA LYS A 25 -10.24 -18.46 -4.38
C LYS A 25 -11.75 -18.63 -4.28
N ILE A 26 -12.49 -17.60 -3.85
CA ILE A 26 -13.95 -17.63 -3.79
C ILE A 26 -14.52 -17.67 -5.20
N LEU A 27 -14.09 -16.76 -6.08
CA LEU A 27 -14.53 -16.72 -7.46
C LEU A 27 -14.31 -18.06 -8.15
N THR A 28 -13.12 -18.65 -7.98
CA THR A 28 -12.82 -19.99 -8.51
C THR A 28 -13.70 -21.08 -7.89
N SER A 29 -13.92 -21.07 -6.57
CA SER A 29 -14.72 -22.09 -5.89
C SER A 29 -16.20 -22.10 -6.27
N TYR A 30 -16.72 -20.94 -6.68
CA TYR A 30 -18.10 -20.76 -7.13
C TYR A 30 -18.20 -20.71 -8.67
N GLU A 31 -17.11 -20.99 -9.38
CA GLU A 31 -17.03 -20.99 -10.86
C GLU A 31 -17.56 -19.70 -11.50
N VAL A 32 -17.35 -18.57 -10.82
CA VAL A 32 -17.79 -17.26 -11.32
C VAL A 32 -16.88 -16.86 -12.47
N THR A 33 -17.44 -16.80 -13.67
CA THR A 33 -16.73 -16.48 -14.92
C THR A 33 -17.13 -15.13 -15.50
N ASP A 34 -18.26 -14.56 -15.07
CA ASP A 34 -18.72 -13.25 -15.52
C ASP A 34 -17.88 -12.14 -14.86
N GLU A 35 -17.27 -11.30 -15.69
CA GLU A 35 -16.36 -10.25 -15.23
C GLU A 35 -17.06 -9.20 -14.36
N ARG A 36 -18.33 -8.87 -14.67
CA ARG A 36 -19.10 -7.89 -13.89
C ARG A 36 -19.47 -8.46 -12.53
N GLU A 37 -19.80 -9.74 -12.48
CA GLU A 37 -20.08 -10.45 -11.23
C GLU A 37 -18.82 -10.55 -10.36
N CYS A 38 -17.66 -10.86 -10.96
CA CYS A 38 -16.36 -10.81 -10.28
C CYS A 38 -16.07 -9.42 -9.67
N ALA A 39 -16.31 -8.35 -10.43
CA ALA A 39 -16.15 -6.97 -9.95
C ALA A 39 -17.11 -6.63 -8.80
N LYS A 40 -18.36 -7.09 -8.88
CA LYS A 40 -19.37 -6.91 -7.83
C LYS A 40 -18.98 -7.63 -6.55
N ILE A 41 -18.57 -8.90 -6.65
CA ILE A 41 -18.12 -9.70 -5.50
C ILE A 41 -16.90 -9.04 -4.84
N LEU A 42 -15.91 -8.62 -5.64
CA LEU A 42 -14.74 -7.89 -5.11
C LEU A 42 -15.16 -6.63 -4.35
N PHE A 43 -16.10 -5.85 -4.91
CA PHE A 43 -16.62 -4.64 -4.28
C PHE A 43 -17.36 -4.91 -2.97
N GLU A 44 -18.11 -6.01 -2.87
CA GLU A 44 -18.81 -6.41 -1.66
C GLU A 44 -17.85 -6.67 -0.49
N TYR A 45 -16.68 -7.26 -0.79
CA TYR A 45 -15.62 -7.53 0.17
C TYR A 45 -14.71 -6.32 0.48
N LEU A 46 -14.93 -5.17 -0.14
CA LEU A 46 -14.28 -3.93 0.27
C LEU A 46 -14.93 -3.38 1.55
N GLY A 47 -14.09 -2.93 2.48
CA GLY A 47 -14.51 -2.28 3.72
C GLY A 47 -14.75 -0.78 3.52
N GLY A 48 -15.56 -0.18 4.41
CA GLY A 48 -16.08 1.20 4.32
C GLY A 48 -15.25 2.21 3.54
N PRO A 49 -14.03 2.57 3.98
CA PRO A 49 -13.23 3.60 3.29
C PRO A 49 -12.87 3.23 1.84
N ALA A 50 -12.42 2.00 1.60
CA ALA A 50 -12.11 1.51 0.26
C ALA A 50 -13.37 1.38 -0.60
N LYS A 51 -14.49 0.96 0.00
CA LYS A 51 -15.78 0.84 -0.68
C LYS A 51 -16.33 2.19 -1.12
N THR A 52 -16.23 3.22 -0.28
CA THR A 52 -16.62 4.60 -0.63
C THR A 52 -15.78 5.12 -1.80
N LEU A 53 -14.47 4.86 -1.78
CA LEU A 53 -13.56 5.27 -2.86
C LEU A 53 -13.92 4.57 -4.18
N PHE A 54 -14.17 3.26 -4.13
CA PHE A 54 -14.44 2.47 -5.34
C PHE A 54 -15.87 2.59 -5.88
N ARG A 55 -16.84 3.06 -5.08
CA ARG A 55 -18.23 3.23 -5.51
C ARG A 55 -18.34 4.11 -6.75
N GLU A 56 -17.55 5.18 -6.80
CA GLU A 56 -17.55 6.13 -7.91
C GLU A 56 -16.46 5.84 -8.95
N HIS A 57 -15.60 4.85 -8.73
CA HIS A 57 -14.45 4.59 -9.58
C HIS A 57 -14.89 3.99 -10.94
N PRO A 58 -14.33 4.47 -12.08
CA PRO A 58 -14.73 4.02 -13.41
C PRO A 58 -14.66 2.50 -13.61
N SER A 59 -13.64 1.84 -13.04
CA SER A 59 -13.46 0.39 -13.18
C SER A 59 -14.62 -0.41 -12.57
N TYR A 60 -15.18 0.06 -11.45
CA TYR A 60 -16.35 -0.58 -10.85
C TYR A 60 -17.61 -0.30 -11.66
N LYS A 61 -17.83 0.95 -12.10
CA LYS A 61 -18.98 1.33 -12.95
C LYS A 61 -19.00 0.59 -14.29
N ALA A 62 -17.82 0.37 -14.88
CA ALA A 62 -17.67 -0.40 -16.10
C ALA A 62 -17.79 -1.92 -15.89
N GLY A 63 -17.77 -2.39 -14.64
CA GLY A 63 -17.80 -3.81 -14.29
C GLY A 63 -16.57 -4.56 -14.76
N LYS A 64 -15.40 -3.90 -14.79
CA LYS A 64 -14.15 -4.46 -15.27
C LYS A 64 -13.28 -4.89 -14.11
N TYR A 65 -13.19 -6.21 -13.92
CA TYR A 65 -12.53 -6.80 -12.76
C TYR A 65 -11.02 -6.53 -12.76
N ASP A 66 -10.36 -6.72 -13.89
CA ASP A 66 -8.91 -6.54 -14.02
C ASP A 66 -8.50 -5.08 -13.79
N GLU A 67 -9.26 -4.13 -14.30
CA GLU A 67 -9.05 -2.70 -14.06
C GLU A 67 -9.24 -2.36 -12.57
N MET A 68 -10.18 -3.04 -11.90
CA MET A 68 -10.40 -2.88 -10.46
C MET A 68 -9.21 -3.40 -9.63
N LEU A 69 -8.62 -4.54 -10.03
CA LEU A 69 -7.40 -5.07 -9.41
C LEU A 69 -6.21 -4.12 -9.60
N ALA A 70 -6.03 -3.61 -10.81
CA ALA A 70 -4.97 -2.64 -11.12
C ALA A 70 -5.13 -1.35 -10.31
N ALA A 71 -6.35 -0.81 -10.22
CA ALA A 71 -6.66 0.36 -9.42
C ALA A 71 -6.38 0.14 -7.92
N LEU A 72 -6.76 -1.02 -7.38
CA LEU A 72 -6.49 -1.36 -5.98
C LEU A 72 -4.99 -1.41 -5.67
N ARG A 73 -4.20 -2.03 -6.56
CA ARG A 73 -2.73 -2.10 -6.42
C ARG A 73 -2.07 -0.73 -6.51
N SER A 74 -2.58 0.13 -7.37
CA SER A 74 -2.09 1.50 -7.55
C SER A 74 -2.39 2.39 -6.33
N LEU A 75 -3.61 2.29 -5.79
CA LEU A 75 -4.06 3.09 -4.63
C LEU A 75 -3.47 2.62 -3.30
N TYR A 76 -3.20 1.32 -3.17
CA TYR A 76 -2.67 0.71 -1.94
C TYR A 76 -1.35 -0.02 -2.21
N PRO A 77 -0.28 0.70 -2.60
CA PRO A 77 1.01 0.08 -2.83
C PRO A 77 1.57 -0.48 -1.52
N SER A 78 2.17 -1.68 -1.56
CA SER A 78 2.80 -2.28 -0.39
C SER A 78 3.87 -1.34 0.18
N ARG A 79 3.82 -1.09 1.48
CA ARG A 79 4.78 -0.23 2.19
C ARG A 79 6.16 -0.87 2.32
N ARG A 80 6.30 -2.16 1.97
CA ARG A 80 7.59 -2.86 1.93
C ARG A 80 8.64 -2.13 1.09
N HIS A 81 8.24 -1.31 0.12
CA HIS A 81 9.15 -0.49 -0.69
C HIS A 81 9.57 0.86 -0.08
N ARG A 82 8.94 1.32 1.02
CA ARG A 82 9.16 2.69 1.54
C ARG A 82 10.22 2.82 2.65
N PHE A 83 10.69 1.74 3.24
CA PHE A 83 11.86 1.81 4.12
C PHE A 83 13.14 1.68 3.28
N LYS A 84 13.44 2.73 2.50
CA LYS A 84 14.69 2.86 1.73
C LYS A 84 15.93 2.89 2.64
N TYR A 85 15.73 3.08 3.94
CA TYR A 85 16.79 3.14 4.94
C TYR A 85 16.57 2.05 6.00
N SER A 86 17.56 1.18 6.12
CA SER A 86 17.71 0.25 7.25
C SER A 86 18.17 1.00 8.52
N SER A 87 18.06 0.35 9.68
CA SER A 87 18.67 0.86 10.93
C SER A 87 20.17 1.13 10.76
N ALA A 88 20.86 0.29 9.98
CA ALA A 88 22.27 0.49 9.63
C ALA A 88 22.51 1.75 8.78
N ASP A 89 21.55 2.14 7.93
CA ASP A 89 21.64 3.39 7.18
C ASP A 89 21.45 4.61 8.08
N LEU A 90 20.55 4.53 9.07
CA LEU A 90 20.37 5.57 10.08
C LEU A 90 21.64 5.72 10.95
N GLU A 91 22.26 4.62 11.37
CA GLU A 91 23.54 4.65 12.09
C GLU A 91 24.67 5.24 11.24
N ARG A 92 24.72 4.92 9.95
CA ARG A 92 25.73 5.47 9.02
C ARG A 92 25.56 6.98 8.84
N ILE A 93 24.32 7.45 8.73
CA ILE A 93 23.98 8.87 8.69
C ILE A 93 24.40 9.53 10.01
N ALA A 94 24.00 8.99 11.16
CA ALA A 94 24.35 9.53 12.47
C ALA A 94 25.87 9.64 12.66
N LYS A 95 26.64 8.61 12.29
CA LYS A 95 28.12 8.64 12.32
C LYS A 95 28.71 9.68 11.37
N LYS A 96 28.15 9.85 10.17
CA LYS A 96 28.60 10.85 9.18
C LYS A 96 28.37 12.28 9.67
N TRP A 97 27.25 12.53 10.34
CA TRP A 97 26.94 13.83 10.94
C TRP A 97 27.74 14.09 12.23
N HIS A 98 27.99 13.07 13.05
CA HIS A 98 28.87 13.19 14.23
C HIS A 98 30.34 13.46 13.86
N LYS A 99 30.84 12.90 12.76
CA LYS A 99 32.18 13.22 12.22
C LYS A 99 32.28 14.65 11.65
N LYS A 100 31.14 15.28 11.37
CA LYS A 100 31.03 16.69 10.96
C LYS A 100 30.83 17.64 12.15
N LYS A 101 31.08 17.21 13.40
CA LYS A 101 31.26 18.16 14.50
C LYS A 101 32.47 19.04 14.16
N TRP A 102 32.22 20.33 14.05
CA TRP A 102 33.13 21.33 13.52
C TRP A 102 34.49 21.22 14.22
N SER A 103 35.49 20.72 13.48
CA SER A 103 36.82 20.42 14.03
C SER A 103 37.71 21.66 14.18
N SER A 104 37.22 22.87 13.91
CA SER A 104 37.91 24.07 14.35
C SER A 104 36.96 25.24 14.60
N LEU A 105 37.19 25.92 15.73
CA LEU A 105 36.62 27.23 16.08
C LEU A 105 37.26 28.37 15.26
N GLU A 106 38.19 28.08 14.34
CA GLU A 106 38.88 29.09 13.54
C GLU A 106 37.92 29.90 12.65
N HIS A 107 36.82 29.30 12.19
CA HIS A 107 35.79 30.01 11.42
C HIS A 107 34.94 30.98 12.26
N VAL A 108 34.92 30.83 13.60
CA VAL A 108 34.19 31.74 14.50
C VAL A 108 35.04 32.95 14.88
N ALA A 109 36.38 32.84 14.83
CA ALA A 109 37.29 33.95 15.08
C ALA A 109 37.18 35.06 14.01
N ALA A 110 36.77 34.73 12.78
CA ALA A 110 36.57 35.70 11.69
C ALA A 110 35.37 36.66 11.92
N TYR A 111 34.49 36.36 12.89
CA TYR A 111 33.29 37.16 13.20
C TYR A 111 33.36 37.90 14.54
N ARG A 112 34.50 37.89 15.26
CA ARG A 112 34.74 38.83 16.35
C ARG A 112 35.41 40.08 15.78
N ARG A 113 34.61 41.07 15.41
CA ARG A 113 35.01 42.47 15.32
C ARG A 113 34.00 43.31 16.09
#